data_AF-F7PTQ3-F1
#
_entry.id   AF-F7PTQ3-F1
#
_cell.length_a   1.000
_cell.length_b   1.000
_cell.length_c   1.000
_cell.angle_alpha   90.00
_cell.angle_beta   90.00
_cell.angle_gamma   90.00
#
_symmetry.space_group_name_H-M   'P 1'
#
loop_
_entity.id
_entity.type
_entity.pdbx_description
1 polymer ?
#
loop_
_entity_poly.entity_id
_entity_poly.type
_entity_poly.pdbx_seq_one_letter_code
_entity_poly.pdbx_strand_id
1 'polypeptide(L)' 'MRELSVAEILSLSSILTLEKDVLAVTRVLVDFITEDDLKKQVEAGILDTEERIRGIQQFIEENKLIDQEEAN' A
#
# COMPACT_ATOMS: atom_id res chain seq x y z
N MET A 1 10.64 -0.04 -17.20
CA MET A 1 10.96 -0.54 -15.84
C MET A 1 12.33 0.01 -15.48
N ARG A 2 12.52 0.45 -14.23
CA ARG A 2 13.74 1.10 -13.74
C ARG A 2 14.23 0.34 -12.51
N GLU A 3 15.53 0.13 -12.39
CA GLU A 3 16.12 -0.40 -11.17
C GLU A 3 15.90 0.54 -9.98
N LEU A 4 15.31 0.00 -8.92
CA LEU A 4 15.15 0.69 -7.65
C LEU A 4 16.43 0.51 -6.84
N SER A 5 17.00 1.62 -6.40
CA SER A 5 18.08 1.58 -5.42
C SER A 5 17.60 0.94 -4.10
N VAL A 6 18.55 0.42 -3.31
CA VAL A 6 18.25 -0.12 -1.97
C VAL A 6 17.51 0.88 -1.09
N ALA A 7 17.86 2.17 -1.20
CA ALA A 7 17.19 3.25 -0.47
C ALA A 7 15.73 3.45 -0.92
N GLU A 8 15.45 3.37 -2.22
CA GLU A 8 14.08 3.44 -2.75
C GLU A 8 13.25 2.23 -2.30
N ILE A 9 13.81 1.02 -2.35
CA ILE A 9 13.13 -0.20 -1.86
C ILE A 9 12.81 -0.09 -0.37
N LEU A 10 13.77 0.37 0.45
CA LEU A 10 13.57 0.53 1.89
C LEU A 10 12.48 1.57 2.20
N SER A 11 12.49 2.69 1.48
CA SER A 11 11.48 3.75 1.61
C SER A 11 10.09 3.23 1.26
N LEU A 12 9.94 2.59 0.10
CA LEU A 12 8.67 2.03 -0.37
C LEU A 12 8.16 0.93 0.56
N SER A 13 9.05 0.08 1.09
CA SER A 13 8.69 -0.97 2.06
C SER A 13 8.21 -0.38 3.40
N SER A 14 8.79 0.75 3.82
CA SER A 14 8.38 1.46 5.03
C SER A 14 6.99 2.09 4.86
N ILE A 15 6.73 2.73 3.71
CA ILE A 15 5.41 3.27 3.37
C ILE A 15 4.37 2.14 3.30
N LEU A 16 4.71 1.03 2.65
CA LEU A 16 3.84 -0.13 2.55
C LEU A 16 3.45 -0.70 3.92
N THR A 17 4.39 -0.70 4.87
CA THR A 17 4.13 -1.14 6.24
C THR A 17 3.17 -0.17 6.94
N LEU A 18 3.42 1.13 6.83
CA LEU A 18 2.55 2.17 7.39
C LEU A 18 1.11 2.07 6.86
N GLU A 19 0.93 1.96 5.55
CA GLU A 19 -0.40 1.86 4.93
C GLU A 19 -1.16 0.62 5.41
N LYS A 20 -0.46 -0.51 5.59
CA LYS A 20 -1.07 -1.75 6.13
C LYS A 20 -1.52 -1.58 7.58
N ASP A 21 -0.68 -0.95 8.41
CA ASP A 21 -1.01 -0.70 9.81
C ASP A 21 -2.20 0.24 9.95
N VAL A 22 -2.22 1.33 9.17
CA VAL A 22 -3.34 2.27 9.12
C VAL A 22 -4.62 1.59 8.64
N LEU A 23 -4.55 0.78 7.59
CA LEU A 23 -5.70 0.02 7.08
C LEU A 23 -6.27 -0.91 8.15
N ALA A 24 -5.40 -1.63 8.87
CA ALA A 24 -5.82 -2.55 9.92
C ALA A 24 -6.59 -1.84 11.04
N VAL A 25 -6.07 -0.70 11.50
CA VAL A 25 -6.73 0.13 12.53
C VAL A 25 -8.05 0.70 12.00
N THR A 26 -8.04 1.28 10.79
CA THR A 26 -9.20 1.97 10.23
C THR A 26 -10.38 1.02 10.00
N ARG A 27 -10.12 -0.21 9.55
CA ARG A 27 -11.16 -1.26 9.40
C ARG A 27 -11.83 -1.65 10.71
N VAL A 28 -11.14 -1.51 11.84
CA VAL A 28 -11.76 -1.74 13.16
C VAL A 28 -12.55 -0.51 13.60
N LEU A 29 -12.00 0.69 13.38
CA LEU A 29 -12.61 1.94 13.84
C LEU A 29 -13.89 2.30 13.06
N VAL A 30 -14.01 1.93 11.79
CA VAL A 30 -15.16 2.29 10.94
C VAL A 30 -16.50 1.78 11.49
N ASP A 31 -16.49 0.67 12.23
CA ASP A 31 -17.69 0.10 12.84
C ASP A 31 -18.21 0.90 14.04
N PHE A 32 -17.38 1.77 14.62
CA PHE A 32 -17.76 2.65 15.72
C PHE A 32 -18.28 4.02 15.23
N ILE A 33 -18.24 4.29 13.93
CA ILE A 33 -18.75 5.53 13.35
C ILE A 33 -20.26 5.42 13.17
N THR A 34 -20.99 6.33 13.83
CA THR A 34 -22.46 6.35 13.83
C THR A 34 -23.06 7.25 12.74
N GLU A 35 -22.29 8.24 12.29
CA GLU A 35 -22.68 9.21 11.28
C GLU A 35 -22.48 8.59 9.89
N ASP A 36 -23.59 8.22 9.23
CA ASP A 36 -23.58 7.48 7.95
C ASP A 36 -22.69 8.13 6.87
N ASP A 37 -22.73 9.45 6.73
CA ASP A 37 -21.93 10.14 5.72
C ASP A 37 -20.44 10.15 6.05
N LEU A 38 -20.08 10.16 7.34
CA LEU A 38 -18.70 10.00 7.79
C LEU A 38 -18.24 8.56 7.59
N LYS A 39 -19.10 7.57 7.89
CA LYS A 39 -18.81 6.15 7.68
C LYS A 39 -18.51 5.87 6.21
N LYS A 40 -19.35 6.35 5.28
CA LYS A 40 -19.13 6.21 3.83
C LYS A 40 -17.81 6.84 3.37
N GLN A 41 -17.44 8.01 3.90
CA GLN A 41 -16.16 8.63 3.58
C GLN A 41 -14.97 7.79 4.06
N VAL A 42 -15.07 7.21 5.26
CA VAL A 42 -14.03 6.32 5.80
C VAL A 42 -13.96 5.02 5.01
N GLU A 43 -15.10 4.42 4.63
CA GLU A 43 -15.14 3.24 3.74
C GLU A 43 -14.50 3.52 2.38
N ALA A 44 -14.75 4.69 1.78
CA ALA A 44 -14.06 5.10 0.56
C ALA A 44 -12.54 5.24 0.79
N GLY A 45 -12.13 5.85 1.91
CA GLY A 45 -10.71 5.96 2.27
C GLY A 45 -10.02 4.61 2.52
N ILE A 46 -10.75 3.62 3.05
CA ILE A 46 -10.28 2.23 3.19
C ILE A 46 -9.99 1.65 1.79
N LEU A 47 -10.92 1.80 0.84
CA LEU A 47 -10.73 1.33 -0.53
C LEU A 47 -9.52 2.00 -1.21
N ASP A 48 -9.39 3.32 -1.08
CA ASP A 48 -8.24 4.07 -1.63
C ASP A 48 -6.91 3.60 -1.02
N THR A 49 -6.91 3.25 0.27
CA THR A 49 -5.74 2.73 0.97
C THR A 49 -5.36 1.34 0.46
N GLU A 50 -6.34 0.47 0.22
CA GLU A 50 -6.11 -0.83 -0.40
C GLU A 50 -5.52 -0.70 -1.81
N GLU A 51 -5.99 0.25 -2.61
CA GLU A 51 -5.42 0.51 -3.93
C GLU A 51 -3.98 1.02 -3.85
N ARG A 52 -3.66 1.91 -2.89
CA ARG A 52 -2.27 2.35 -2.68
C ARG A 52 -1.36 1.18 -2.29
N ILE A 53 -1.81 0.30 -1.40
CA ILE A 53 -1.07 -0.92 -1.01
C ILE A 53 -0.80 -1.78 -2.24
N ARG A 54 -1.84 -2.07 -3.05
CA ARG A 54 -1.70 -2.86 -4.29
C ARG A 54 -0.71 -2.20 -5.26
N GLY A 55 -0.86 -0.91 -5.50
CA GLY A 55 0.01 -0.17 -6.42
C GLY A 55 1.48 -0.16 -5.97
N ILE A 56 1.76 0.03 -4.68
CA ILE A 56 3.13 -0.02 -4.16
C ILE A 56 3.71 -1.43 -4.28
N GLN A 57 2.93 -2.47 -3.95
CA GLN A 57 3.38 -3.86 -4.09
C GLN A 57 3.72 -4.18 -5.55
N GLN A 58 2.82 -3.88 -6.47
CA GLN A 58 3.02 -4.10 -7.90
C GLN A 58 4.25 -3.32 -8.40
N PHE A 59 4.38 -2.04 -8.03
CA PHE A 59 5.53 -1.24 -8.44
C PHE A 59 6.87 -1.82 -7.94
N ILE A 60 6.90 -2.30 -6.69
CA ILE A 60 8.10 -2.97 -6.14
C ILE A 60 8.40 -4.26 -6.91
N GLU A 61 7.39 -5.09 -7.19
CA GLU A 61 7.57 -6.37 -7.89
C GLU A 61 8.05 -6.17 -9.33
N GLU A 62 7.38 -5.30 -10.10
CA GLU A 62 7.73 -5.00 -11.49
C GLU A 62 9.15 -4.43 -11.64
N ASN A 63 9.65 -3.70 -10.65
CA ASN A 63 10.98 -3.08 -10.72
C ASN A 63 12.07 -3.87 -9.97
N LYS A 64 11.74 -4.99 -9.29
CA LYS A 64 12.71 -5.94 -8.69
C LYS A 64 13.04 -7.13 -9.60
N LEU A 65 12.20 -7.44 -10.58
CA LEU A 65 12.34 -8.65 -11.41
C LEU A 65 13.45 -8.59 -12.46
N ILE A 66 14.00 -7.41 -12.79
CA ILE A 66 15.01 -7.28 -13.86
C ILE A 66 16.38 -7.86 -13.46
N ASP A 67 16.71 -7.92 -12.16
CA ASP A 67 17.96 -8.54 -11.68
C ASP A 67 18.02 -10.07 -11.91
N GLN A 68 16.91 -10.72 -12.27
CA GLN A 68 16.83 -12.18 -12.42
C GLN A 68 16.88 -12.64 -13.90
N GLU A 69 16.65 -11.76 -14.88
CA GLU A 69 16.62 -12.14 -16.31
C GLU A 69 17.98 -12.00 -17.01
N GLU A 70 18.94 -11.25 -16.47
CA GLU A 70 20.29 -11.14 -17.06
C GLU A 70 21.28 -12.22 -16.57
N ALA A 71 20.82 -13.20 -15.79
CA ALA A 71 21.65 -14.25 -15.19
C ALA A 71 21.49 -15.65 -15.82
N ASN A 72 20.93 -15.78 -17.03
CA ASN A 72 20.80 -17.05 -17.77
C ASN A 72 21.40 -16.98 -19.18
#